data_AF-A0A839BPM5-F1
#
_entry.id   AF-A0A839BPM5-F1
#
_cell.length_a   1.000
_cell.length_b   1.000
_cell.length_c   1.000
_cell.angle_alpha   90.00
_cell.angle_beta   90.00
_cell.angle_gamma   90.00
#
_symmetry.space_group_name_H-M   'P 1'
#
loop_
_entity.id
_entity.type
_entity.pdbx_description
1 polymer ?
#
loop_
_entity_poly.entity_id
_entity_poly.type
_entity_poly.pdbx_seq_one_letter_code
_entity_poly.pdbx_strand_id
1 'polypeptide(L)'
;MVILKNVGLGTAATKNVGVGAGQIPDMSSFTNASGWQKLPGGKILQWGKAGFPVGQTQISVPFPINFPSVVSNIQLTFADINFSGVTPSPTLAVVNNTVNGAGFGAYMSGAGGFNAYFFAIGS
;
A
#
# COMPACT_ATOMS: atom_id res chain seq x y z
N MET A 1 3.39 4.51 47.41
CA MET A 1 2.62 5.73 47.11
C MET A 1 2.57 5.89 45.60
N VAL A 2 1.39 5.74 44.98
CA VAL A 2 1.26 5.89 43.51
C VAL A 2 1.02 7.36 43.22
N ILE A 3 2.05 8.05 42.72
CA ILE A 3 2.05 9.49 42.43
C ILE A 3 0.98 9.87 41.38
N LEU A 4 0.52 8.91 40.56
CA LEU A 4 -0.34 9.18 39.41
C LEU A 4 -1.72 9.77 39.75
N LYS A 5 -2.26 9.55 40.95
CA LYS A 5 -3.64 9.97 41.28
C LYS A 5 -3.79 11.48 41.55
N ASN A 6 -2.70 12.18 41.83
CA ASN A 6 -2.73 13.59 42.29
C ASN A 6 -2.11 14.59 41.31
N VAL A 7 -1.63 14.16 40.15
CA VAL A 7 -0.96 15.01 39.16
C VAL A 7 -1.80 15.28 37.90
N GLY A 8 -3.09 14.91 37.89
CA GLY A 8 -3.99 15.21 36.78
C GLY A 8 -3.61 14.55 35.46
N LEU A 9 -2.90 13.41 35.51
CA LEU A 9 -2.45 12.71 34.31
C LEU A 9 -3.63 12.10 33.55
N GLY A 10 -3.63 12.28 32.22
CA GLY A 10 -4.59 11.65 31.33
C GLY A 10 -4.36 10.15 31.17
N THR A 11 -5.32 9.47 30.53
CA THR A 11 -5.32 8.01 30.35
C THR A 11 -4.15 7.48 29.51
N ALA A 12 -3.48 8.32 28.72
CA ALA A 12 -2.27 7.94 27.99
C ALA A 12 -1.08 7.63 28.92
N ALA A 13 -0.96 8.32 30.05
CA ALA A 13 0.14 8.15 31.00
C ALA A 13 0.10 6.81 31.74
N THR A 14 -1.00 6.06 31.64
CA THR A 14 -1.15 4.73 32.24
C THR A 14 -0.94 3.59 31.25
N LYS A 15 -0.64 3.91 29.99
CA LYS A 15 -0.47 2.96 28.89
C LYS A 15 1.03 2.69 28.67
N ASN A 16 1.39 1.43 28.47
CA ASN A 16 2.75 1.05 28.09
C ASN A 16 2.99 1.35 26.61
N VAL A 17 4.25 1.60 26.24
CA VAL A 17 4.69 1.68 24.84
C VAL A 17 4.76 0.28 24.25
N GLY A 18 4.22 0.10 23.05
CA GLY A 18 4.23 -1.17 22.32
C GLY A 18 3.03 -1.32 21.38
N VAL A 19 2.93 -2.49 20.73
CA VAL A 19 1.91 -2.77 19.70
C VAL A 19 0.80 -3.70 20.18
N GLY A 20 0.81 -4.11 21.45
CA GLY A 20 -0.20 -4.94 22.07
C GLY A 20 -1.51 -4.20 22.36
N ALA A 21 -2.57 -4.96 22.66
CA ALA A 21 -3.87 -4.40 22.97
C ALA A 21 -3.79 -3.41 24.15
N GLY A 22 -4.27 -2.19 23.94
CA GLY A 22 -4.24 -1.15 24.95
C GLY A 22 -2.84 -0.57 25.22
N GLN A 23 -1.87 -0.74 24.33
CA GLN A 23 -0.59 -0.03 24.33
C GLN A 23 -0.60 1.16 23.37
N ILE A 24 0.38 2.06 23.53
CA ILE A 24 0.64 3.17 22.60
C ILE A 24 1.81 2.76 21.71
N PRO A 25 1.62 2.59 20.39
CA PRO A 25 2.74 2.35 19.48
C PRO A 25 3.66 3.57 19.45
N ASP A 26 4.97 3.34 19.54
CA ASP A 26 5.94 4.39 19.24
C ASP A 26 6.12 4.58 17.72
N MET A 27 6.87 5.60 17.33
CA MET A 27 7.15 5.87 15.91
C MET A 27 7.97 4.76 15.24
N SER A 28 8.81 4.04 16.00
CA SER A 28 9.62 2.93 15.45
C SER A 28 8.78 1.73 15.02
N SER A 29 7.55 1.63 15.55
CA SER A 29 6.55 0.64 15.16
C SER A 29 5.93 0.90 13.77
N PHE A 30 6.19 2.08 13.18
CA PHE A 30 5.75 2.47 11.84
C PHE A 30 6.94 2.50 10.86
N THR A 31 7.40 1.32 10.43
CA THR A 31 8.49 1.25 9.46
C THR A 31 7.99 1.62 8.07
N ASN A 32 8.83 2.31 7.29
CA ASN A 32 8.47 2.77 5.95
C ASN A 32 9.72 2.99 5.11
N ALA A 33 9.53 3.03 3.79
CA ALA A 33 10.49 3.57 2.84
C ALA A 33 9.73 4.08 1.61
N SER A 34 10.46 4.42 0.54
CA SER A 34 9.81 4.83 -0.71
C SER A 34 8.86 3.75 -1.22
N GLY A 35 7.58 4.10 -1.33
CA GLY A 35 6.54 3.25 -1.89
C GLY A 35 5.87 2.28 -0.92
N TRP A 36 6.20 2.28 0.38
CA TRP A 36 5.49 1.43 1.35
C TRP A 36 5.56 1.94 2.79
N GLN A 37 4.59 1.49 3.60
CA GLN A 37 4.56 1.70 5.06
C GLN A 37 3.96 0.47 5.74
N LYS A 38 4.60 0.00 6.81
CA LYS A 38 4.09 -1.03 7.71
C LYS A 38 3.49 -0.36 8.94
N LEU A 39 2.30 -0.81 9.30
CA LEU A 39 1.55 -0.37 10.47
C LEU A 39 1.85 -1.29 11.67
N PRO A 40 1.76 -0.78 12.90
CA PRO A 40 1.95 -1.55 14.13
C PRO A 40 1.10 -2.83 14.23
N GLY A 41 -0.08 -2.83 13.59
CA GLY A 41 -0.96 -4.00 13.52
C GLY A 41 -0.56 -5.05 12.47
N GLY A 42 0.64 -4.97 11.91
CA GLY A 42 1.18 -5.92 10.93
C GLY A 42 0.70 -5.72 9.49
N LYS A 43 -0.18 -4.74 9.24
CA LYS A 43 -0.61 -4.38 7.88
C LYS A 43 0.48 -3.63 7.15
N ILE A 44 0.62 -3.88 5.86
CA ILE A 44 1.55 -3.20 4.97
C ILE A 44 0.72 -2.49 3.91
N LEU A 45 1.01 -1.22 3.68
CA LEU A 45 0.48 -0.41 2.59
C LEU A 45 1.60 -0.23 1.57
N GLN A 46 1.33 -0.41 0.28
CA GLN A 46 2.31 -0.23 -0.78
C GLN A 46 1.70 0.56 -1.95
N TRP A 47 2.47 1.43 -2.58
CA TRP A 47 2.02 2.25 -3.70
C TRP A 47 3.15 2.52 -4.69
N GLY A 48 2.76 2.88 -5.92
CA GLY A 48 3.72 3.18 -6.97
C GLY A 48 3.05 3.36 -8.32
N LYS A 49 3.85 3.21 -9.38
CA LYS A 49 3.38 3.30 -10.78
C LYS A 49 3.49 1.94 -11.45
N ALA A 50 2.47 1.60 -12.22
CA ALA A 50 2.41 0.52 -13.18
C ALA A 50 2.48 1.15 -14.58
N GLY A 51 3.69 1.22 -15.14
CA GLY A 51 3.91 1.84 -16.45
C GLY A 51 3.77 0.80 -17.55
N PHE A 52 2.78 0.96 -18.42
CA PHE A 52 2.62 0.07 -19.57
C PHE A 52 3.40 0.64 -20.77
N PRO A 53 4.39 -0.11 -21.30
CA PRO A 53 5.05 0.28 -22.53
C PRO A 53 4.08 0.40 -23.70
N VAL A 54 4.44 1.18 -24.72
CA VAL A 54 3.68 1.24 -25.98
C VAL A 54 3.61 -0.16 -26.59
N GLY A 55 2.41 -0.57 -27.01
CA GLY A 55 2.14 -1.89 -27.59
C GLY A 55 1.91 -3.01 -26.58
N GLN A 56 2.07 -2.77 -25.26
CA GLN A 56 1.84 -3.77 -24.23
C GLN A 56 0.54 -3.49 -23.49
N THR A 57 -0.29 -4.53 -23.31
CA THR A 57 -1.57 -4.46 -22.59
C THR A 57 -1.53 -5.15 -21.23
N GLN A 58 -0.44 -5.85 -20.94
CA GLN A 58 -0.22 -6.59 -19.71
C GLN A 58 1.22 -6.38 -19.24
N ILE A 59 1.39 -6.14 -17.94
CA ILE A 59 2.71 -6.07 -17.29
C ILE A 59 2.68 -6.78 -15.93
N SER A 60 3.84 -7.21 -15.47
CA SER A 60 4.05 -7.63 -14.09
C SER A 60 4.65 -6.48 -13.30
N VAL A 61 4.03 -6.12 -12.18
CA VAL A 61 4.47 -5.02 -11.32
C VAL A 61 4.96 -5.60 -10.00
N PRO A 62 6.26 -5.44 -9.67
CA PRO A 62 6.77 -5.86 -8.37
C PRO A 62 6.28 -4.89 -7.28
N PHE A 63 5.96 -5.44 -6.11
CA PHE A 63 5.78 -4.62 -4.93
C PHE A 63 7.15 -4.13 -4.41
N PRO A 64 7.23 -2.92 -3.81
CA PRO A 64 8.45 -2.44 -3.14
C PRO A 64 9.03 -3.42 -2.13
N ILE A 65 8.18 -4.12 -1.39
CA ILE A 65 8.54 -5.27 -0.55
C ILE A 65 7.53 -6.40 -0.75
N ASN A 66 7.93 -7.64 -0.48
CA ASN A 66 6.98 -8.75 -0.50
C ASN A 66 5.99 -8.61 0.67
N PHE A 67 4.71 -8.90 0.43
CA PHE A 67 3.74 -9.16 1.49
C PHE A 67 4.05 -10.54 2.13
N PRO A 68 4.41 -10.60 3.43
CA PRO A 68 4.81 -11.85 4.08
C PRO A 68 3.75 -12.97 4.10
N SER A 69 2.46 -12.63 4.10
CA SER A 69 1.37 -13.59 4.24
C SER A 69 0.32 -13.47 3.14
N VAL A 70 -0.29 -12.30 2.96
CA VAL A 70 -1.42 -12.15 2.03
C VAL A 70 -1.50 -10.75 1.47
N VAL A 71 -1.81 -10.65 0.18
CA VAL A 71 -2.26 -9.40 -0.44
C VAL A 71 -3.78 -9.34 -0.32
N SER A 72 -4.28 -8.41 0.49
CA SER A 72 -5.72 -8.31 0.76
C SER A 72 -6.46 -7.55 -0.34
N ASN A 73 -5.84 -6.53 -0.93
CA ASN A 73 -6.42 -5.75 -2.01
C ASN A 73 -5.35 -5.04 -2.83
N ILE A 74 -5.62 -4.86 -4.12
CA ILE A 74 -4.82 -4.04 -5.03
C ILE A 74 -5.79 -3.22 -5.86
N GLN A 75 -5.54 -1.91 -5.95
CA GLN A 75 -6.29 -0.99 -6.79
C GLN A 75 -5.36 -0.36 -7.81
N LEU A 76 -5.88 -0.20 -9.03
CA LEU A 76 -5.25 0.59 -10.07
C LEU A 76 -6.07 1.85 -10.32
N THR A 77 -5.38 2.96 -10.57
CA THR A 77 -6.00 4.20 -11.01
C THR A 77 -5.26 4.68 -12.24
N PHE A 78 -6.02 4.96 -13.31
CA PHE A 78 -5.44 5.45 -14.55
C PHE A 78 -4.67 6.75 -14.33
N ALA A 79 -3.50 6.87 -14.94
CA ALA A 79 -2.59 8.00 -14.78
C ALA A 79 -2.02 8.44 -16.14
N ASP A 80 -2.76 9.30 -16.82
CA ASP A 80 -2.26 10.02 -17.99
C ASP A 80 -1.81 11.43 -17.58
N ILE A 81 -0.49 11.62 -17.52
CA ILE A 81 0.13 12.87 -17.06
C ILE A 81 0.06 13.96 -18.16
N ASN A 82 -0.30 13.60 -19.41
CA ASN A 82 -0.39 14.52 -20.55
C ASN A 82 -1.73 14.41 -21.30
N PHE A 83 -2.81 14.12 -20.58
CA PHE A 83 -4.12 13.82 -21.16
C PHE A 83 -4.63 14.94 -22.09
N SER A 84 -4.78 14.61 -23.39
CA SER A 84 -5.26 15.53 -24.44
C SER A 84 -6.73 15.29 -24.83
N GLY A 85 -7.53 14.64 -23.97
CA GLY A 85 -9.00 14.58 -24.13
C GLY A 85 -9.56 13.46 -25.00
N VAL A 86 -8.72 12.65 -25.66
CA VAL A 86 -9.18 11.57 -26.55
C VAL A 86 -8.40 10.28 -26.28
N THR A 87 -8.72 9.59 -25.18
CA THR A 87 -8.40 8.16 -25.05
C THR A 87 -9.69 7.37 -24.87
N PRO A 88 -9.89 6.27 -25.61
CA PRO A 88 -10.98 5.34 -25.30
C PRO A 88 -10.79 4.88 -23.86
N SER A 89 -11.83 5.02 -23.03
CA SER A 89 -11.82 4.68 -21.60
C SER A 89 -11.16 3.32 -21.39
N PRO A 90 -9.85 3.26 -21.01
CA PRO A 90 -9.17 1.98 -20.92
C PRO A 90 -9.61 1.35 -19.60
N THR A 91 -10.11 0.13 -19.68
CA THR A 91 -10.45 -0.63 -18.48
C THR A 91 -9.15 -1.13 -17.88
N LEU A 92 -8.90 -0.82 -16.60
CA LEU A 92 -7.78 -1.40 -15.85
C LEU A 92 -8.27 -2.63 -15.11
N ALA A 93 -7.47 -3.68 -15.14
CA ALA A 93 -7.70 -4.87 -14.35
C ALA A 93 -6.42 -5.29 -13.63
N VAL A 94 -6.61 -5.92 -12.48
CA VAL A 94 -5.54 -6.41 -11.61
C VAL A 94 -5.76 -7.89 -11.38
N VAL A 95 -4.67 -8.65 -11.42
CA VAL A 95 -4.66 -10.05 -11.02
C VAL A 95 -3.56 -10.21 -9.98
N ASN A 96 -3.93 -10.63 -8.78
CA ASN A 96 -2.96 -11.06 -7.78
C ASN A 96 -2.38 -12.42 -8.20
N ASN A 97 -1.38 -12.39 -9.08
CA ASN A 97 -0.85 -13.58 -9.74
C ASN A 97 0.39 -14.16 -9.05
N THR A 98 0.86 -13.54 -7.95
CA THR A 98 2.07 -14.00 -7.25
C THR A 98 1.69 -14.56 -5.89
N VAL A 99 1.70 -15.90 -5.80
CA VAL A 99 1.47 -16.68 -4.57
C VAL A 99 2.38 -16.27 -3.40
N ASN A 100 3.51 -15.62 -3.68
CA ASN A 100 4.51 -15.20 -2.70
C ASN A 100 4.41 -13.71 -2.29
N GLY A 101 3.34 -13.01 -2.69
CA GLY A 101 3.14 -11.60 -2.33
C GLY A 101 4.19 -10.64 -2.90
N ALA A 102 4.92 -11.02 -3.96
CA ALA A 102 6.02 -10.24 -4.52
C ALA A 102 5.59 -9.24 -5.63
N GLY A 103 4.37 -9.38 -6.14
CA GLY A 103 3.86 -8.50 -7.19
C GLY A 103 2.46 -8.88 -7.66
N PHE A 104 2.05 -8.26 -8.77
CA PHE A 104 0.75 -8.49 -9.38
C PHE A 104 0.81 -8.28 -10.90
N GLY A 105 -0.15 -8.89 -11.61
CA GLY A 105 -0.38 -8.60 -13.02
C GLY A 105 -1.29 -7.38 -13.17
N ALA A 106 -0.85 -6.39 -13.93
CA ALA A 106 -1.67 -5.26 -14.33
C ALA A 106 -2.06 -5.43 -15.80
N TYR A 107 -3.32 -5.15 -16.11
CA TYR A 107 -3.90 -5.29 -17.44
C TYR A 107 -4.64 -4.01 -17.81
N MET A 108 -4.66 -3.70 -19.10
CA MET A 108 -5.51 -2.65 -19.63
C MET A 108 -6.08 -3.00 -21.01
N SER A 109 -7.18 -2.35 -21.39
CA SER A 109 -7.64 -2.36 -22.79
C SER A 109 -6.92 -1.29 -23.62
N GLY A 110 -6.72 -1.57 -24.92
CA GLY A 110 -6.10 -0.62 -25.88
C GLY A 110 -4.63 -0.88 -26.19
N ALA A 111 -3.96 0.03 -26.91
CA ALA A 111 -2.60 -0.18 -27.44
C ALA A 111 -1.45 0.12 -26.45
N GLY A 112 -1.78 0.44 -25.20
CA GLY A 112 -0.83 0.83 -24.18
C GLY A 112 -0.06 2.12 -24.38
N GLY A 113 1.03 2.30 -23.64
CA GLY A 113 1.74 3.58 -23.55
C GLY A 113 1.24 4.53 -22.46
N PHE A 114 0.47 4.03 -21.49
CA PHE A 114 -0.06 4.81 -20.37
C PHE A 114 0.48 4.31 -19.03
N ASN A 115 0.45 5.18 -18.03
CA ASN A 115 0.74 4.78 -16.66
C ASN A 115 -0.56 4.53 -15.89
N ALA A 116 -0.48 3.70 -14.87
CA ALA A 116 -1.44 3.65 -13.79
C ALA A 116 -0.71 3.85 -12.46
N TYR A 117 -1.39 4.40 -11.47
CA TYR A 117 -0.98 4.27 -10.07
C TYR A 117 -1.51 2.98 -9.50
N PHE A 118 -0.76 2.37 -8.58
CA PHE A 118 -1.27 1.29 -7.76
C PHE A 118 -1.28 1.67 -6.28
N PHE A 119 -2.25 1.13 -5.56
CA PHE A 119 -2.28 1.07 -4.11
C PHE A 119 -2.64 -0.35 -3.70
N ALA A 120 -1.88 -0.93 -2.78
CA ALA A 120 -2.07 -2.27 -2.29
C ALA A 120 -1.99 -2.32 -0.76
N ILE A 121 -2.77 -3.21 -0.17
CA ILE A 121 -2.74 -3.51 1.26
C ILE A 121 -2.67 -5.02 1.48
N GLY A 122 -1.92 -5.42 2.49
CA GLY A 122 -1.74 -6.81 2.88
C GLY A 122 -1.05 -6.93 4.23
N SER A 123 -0.51 -8.11 4.52
CA SER A 123 0.28 -8.42 5.71
C SER A 123 1.27 -9.54 5.44
#